data_AF-A0A8C0QJ28-F1
#
_entry.id   AF-A0A8C0QJ28-F1
#
_cell.length_a   1.000
_cell.length_b   1.000
_cell.length_c   1.000
_cell.angle_alpha   90.00
_cell.angle_beta   90.00
_cell.angle_gamma   90.00
#
_symmetry.space_group_name_H-M   'P 1'
#
loop_
_entity.id
_entity.type
_entity.pdbx_description
1 polymer ?
#
loop_
_entity_poly.entity_id
_entity_poly.type
_entity_poly.pdbx_seq_one_letter_code
_entity_poly.pdbx_strand_id
1 'polypeptide(L)'
;HRTQSGPVLLVIKVPRVSPASRNGLWVDCFYGTGETFLFSFSPELKVFKWTGTNTFFMKGDVDLLVIGGGSGKFGLWLDGDLYHGGSHRCETFDNEILSPQEQFFIRDLEVWALT
;
A
#
# COMPACT_ATOMS: atom_id res chain seq x y z
N HIS A 1 -20.95 -14.22 -17.40
CA HIS A 1 -20.37 -14.27 -16.04
C HIS A 1 -19.38 -13.12 -15.90
N ARG A 2 -19.83 -11.96 -15.40
CA ARG A 2 -18.94 -10.83 -15.06
C ARG A 2 -18.58 -10.98 -13.59
N THR A 3 -17.34 -11.38 -13.29
CA THR A 3 -16.77 -11.26 -11.95
C THR A 3 -16.71 -9.78 -11.62
N GLN A 4 -17.50 -9.37 -10.63
CA GLN A 4 -17.41 -8.03 -10.04
C GLN A 4 -16.10 -7.93 -9.25
N SER A 5 -14.98 -7.76 -9.95
CA SER A 5 -13.80 -7.16 -9.33
C SER A 5 -14.09 -5.67 -9.23
N GLY A 6 -14.61 -5.26 -8.07
CA GLY A 6 -14.82 -3.84 -7.75
C GLY A 6 -13.49 -3.08 -7.74
N PRO A 7 -13.51 -1.75 -7.95
CA PRO A 7 -12.30 -0.95 -7.97
C PRO A 7 -11.65 -0.95 -6.57
N VAL A 8 -10.34 -1.20 -6.52
CA VAL A 8 -9.53 -0.97 -5.32
C VAL A 8 -9.13 0.51 -5.36
N LEU A 9 -9.89 1.37 -4.67
CA LEU A 9 -9.45 2.73 -4.45
C LEU A 9 -8.30 2.69 -3.45
N LEU A 10 -7.10 3.12 -3.86
CA LEU A 10 -5.95 3.27 -2.99
C LEU A 10 -5.79 4.74 -2.60
N VAL A 11 -6.23 5.13 -1.40
CA VAL A 11 -5.94 6.45 -0.86
C VAL A 11 -4.65 6.38 -0.05
N ILE A 12 -3.55 6.90 -0.63
CA ILE A 12 -2.28 7.08 0.08
C ILE A 12 -2.26 8.50 0.65
N LYS A 13 -2.38 8.63 1.97
CA LYS A 13 -2.04 9.89 2.65
C LYS A 13 -0.54 9.89 2.93
N VAL A 14 0.21 10.71 2.19
CA VAL A 14 1.65 10.88 2.42
C VAL A 14 1.87 12.12 3.31
N PRO A 15 2.20 11.98 4.60
CA PRO A 15 2.75 13.08 5.38
C PRO A 15 4.17 13.38 4.90
N ARG A 16 4.56 14.67 4.98
CA ARG A 16 5.82 15.24 4.49
C ARG A 16 6.98 14.23 4.54
N VAL A 17 7.51 13.91 3.36
CA VAL A 17 8.73 13.11 3.22
C VAL A 17 9.88 13.87 3.90
N SER A 18 10.41 13.33 4.99
CA SER A 18 11.71 13.76 5.50
C SER A 18 12.74 13.41 4.41
N PRO A 19 13.57 14.35 3.94
CA PRO A 19 14.52 14.09 2.87
C PRO A 19 15.57 13.10 3.39
N ALA A 20 15.40 11.81 3.08
CA ALA A 20 16.37 10.80 3.39
C ALA A 20 17.51 10.87 2.38
N SER A 21 18.64 11.39 2.87
CA SER A 21 20.02 11.25 2.37
C SER A 21 20.42 12.00 1.09
N ARG A 22 21.38 12.90 1.29
CA ARG A 22 22.00 13.81 0.32
C ARG A 22 23.07 13.17 -0.57
N ASN A 23 23.12 11.84 -0.74
CA ASN A 23 24.25 11.15 -1.39
C ASN A 23 23.87 9.91 -2.22
N GLY A 24 22.95 10.03 -3.19
CA GLY A 24 22.91 9.16 -4.39
C GLY A 24 22.78 7.63 -4.21
N LEU A 25 22.52 7.13 -3.01
CA LEU A 25 22.27 5.73 -2.71
C LEU A 25 20.81 5.65 -2.26
N TRP A 26 19.92 5.23 -3.16
CA TRP A 26 18.55 4.89 -2.81
C TRP A 26 18.61 3.67 -1.89
N VAL A 27 18.68 3.92 -0.58
CA VAL A 27 18.66 2.85 0.41
C VAL A 27 17.23 2.34 0.47
N ASP A 28 17.11 1.02 0.39
CA ASP A 28 15.93 0.16 0.40
C ASP A 28 15.05 0.28 1.67
N CYS A 29 14.82 1.51 2.14
CA CYS A 29 14.22 1.82 3.42
C CYS A 29 12.75 2.20 3.26
N PHE A 30 11.93 1.71 4.19
CA PHE A 30 10.56 2.18 4.35
C PHE A 30 10.54 3.63 4.85
N TYR A 31 9.55 4.40 4.41
CA TYR A 31 9.25 5.77 4.81
C TYR A 31 7.76 5.91 5.15
N GLY A 32 7.37 7.05 5.73
CA GLY A 32 6.00 7.35 6.16
C GLY A 32 5.87 7.47 7.68
N THR A 33 4.64 7.61 8.16
CA THR A 33 4.32 7.72 9.60
C THR A 33 3.16 6.80 9.98
N GLY A 34 2.90 6.68 11.28
CA GLY A 34 1.74 5.97 11.83
C GLY A 34 0.37 6.53 11.46
N GLU A 35 0.31 7.65 10.73
CA GLU A 35 -0.92 8.16 10.13
C GLU A 35 -1.31 7.42 8.85
N THR A 36 -0.40 6.62 8.29
CA THR A 36 -0.67 5.75 7.13
C THR A 36 -1.65 4.65 7.55
N PHE A 37 -2.61 4.31 6.68
CA PHE A 37 -3.55 3.22 6.88
C PHE A 37 -3.92 2.58 5.55
N LEU A 38 -4.36 1.33 5.59
CA LEU A 38 -5.01 0.66 4.47
C LEU A 38 -6.52 0.65 4.67
N PHE A 39 -7.29 0.51 3.60
CA PHE A 39 -8.72 0.28 3.70
C PHE A 39 -9.19 -0.56 2.50
N SER A 40 -10.35 -1.20 2.64
CA SER A 40 -11.05 -1.87 1.54
C SER A 40 -12.53 -1.53 1.61
N PHE A 41 -13.20 -1.46 0.45
CA PHE A 41 -14.63 -1.21 0.33
C PHE A 41 -15.46 -2.48 0.11
N SER A 42 -14.82 -3.63 -0.09
CA SER A 42 -15.48 -4.88 -0.45
C SER A 42 -15.14 -5.99 0.57
N PRO A 43 -16.14 -6.68 1.14
CA PRO A 43 -17.59 -6.52 0.91
C PRO A 43 -18.20 -5.29 1.60
N GLU A 44 -17.48 -4.69 2.55
CA GLU A 44 -17.87 -3.50 3.31
C GLU A 44 -16.64 -2.63 3.58
N LEU A 45 -16.85 -1.38 3.97
CA LEU A 45 -15.75 -0.47 4.33
C LEU A 45 -15.05 -0.96 5.61
N LYS A 46 -13.79 -1.36 5.47
CA LYS A 46 -12.88 -1.67 6.59
C LYS A 46 -11.66 -0.76 6.53
N VAL A 47 -11.20 -0.26 7.68
CA VAL A 47 -10.01 0.59 7.80
C VAL A 47 -9.00 -0.08 8.74
N PHE A 48 -7.78 -0.28 8.24
CA PHE A 48 -6.68 -0.94 8.93
C PHE A 48 -5.60 0.08 9.28
N LYS A 49 -5.60 0.52 10.54
CA LYS A 49 -4.65 1.51 11.06
C LYS A 49 -3.35 0.84 11.49
N TRP A 50 -2.32 1.66 11.65
CA TRP A 50 -1.04 1.21 12.20
C TRP A 50 -1.23 0.49 13.55
N THR A 51 -0.60 -0.68 13.67
CA THR A 51 -0.67 -1.54 14.86
C THR A 51 0.31 -1.14 15.96
N GLY A 52 1.32 -0.32 15.65
CA GLY A 52 2.42 -0.01 16.57
C GLY A 52 3.59 -1.01 16.52
N THR A 53 3.52 -2.08 15.71
CA THR A 53 4.48 -3.20 15.75
C THR A 53 5.82 -2.88 15.07
N ASN A 54 5.79 -2.14 13.96
CA ASN A 54 6.98 -1.74 13.19
C ASN A 54 6.70 -0.42 12.44
N THR A 55 7.69 0.13 11.74
CA THR A 55 7.57 1.38 10.97
C THR A 55 7.66 1.17 9.45
N PHE A 56 7.29 -0.02 8.96
CA PHE A 56 7.39 -0.38 7.55
C PHE A 56 6.17 0.10 6.74
N PHE A 57 5.95 1.42 6.72
CA PHE A 57 4.71 2.00 6.18
C PHE A 57 4.63 1.98 4.66
N MET A 58 5.60 2.58 3.98
CA MET A 58 5.63 2.68 2.52
C MET A 58 7.04 2.49 2.01
N LYS A 59 7.19 1.88 0.84
CA LYS A 59 8.45 1.77 0.12
C LYS A 59 8.11 1.83 -1.36
N GLY A 60 8.93 2.48 -2.17
CA GLY A 60 8.74 2.35 -3.60
C GLY A 60 9.91 2.90 -4.41
N ASP A 61 10.04 2.35 -5.61
CA ASP A 61 10.98 2.74 -6.65
C ASP A 61 10.26 2.74 -8.01
N VAL A 62 11.01 2.69 -9.10
CA VAL A 62 10.46 2.71 -10.47
C VAL A 62 9.74 1.42 -10.85
N ASP A 63 10.01 0.32 -10.15
CA ASP A 63 9.53 -1.02 -10.49
C ASP A 63 8.42 -1.51 -9.52
N LEU A 64 8.32 -0.90 -8.33
CA LEU A 64 7.43 -1.38 -7.28
C LEU A 64 6.98 -0.26 -6.34
N LEU A 65 5.69 -0.20 -6.02
CA LEU A 65 5.15 0.54 -4.89
C LEU A 65 4.62 -0.45 -3.85
N VAL A 66 5.00 -0.27 -2.58
CA VAL A 66 4.61 -1.10 -1.43
C VAL A 66 4.02 -0.23 -0.34
N ILE A 67 2.95 -0.73 0.29
CA ILE A 67 2.35 -0.16 1.50
C ILE A 67 2.11 -1.27 2.52
N GLY A 68 2.75 -1.13 3.68
CA GLY A 68 2.71 -2.10 4.77
C GLY A 68 3.68 -3.25 4.55
N GLY A 69 4.66 -3.37 5.43
CA GLY A 69 5.65 -4.44 5.44
C GLY A 69 5.54 -5.37 6.65
N GLY A 70 6.59 -6.16 6.87
CA GLY A 70 6.65 -7.13 7.97
C GLY A 70 7.40 -8.39 7.55
N SER A 71 6.79 -9.55 7.81
CA SER A 71 7.32 -10.91 7.63
C SER A 71 7.46 -11.36 6.16
N GLY A 72 7.97 -10.49 5.28
CA GLY A 72 8.32 -10.81 3.89
C GLY A 72 7.17 -10.71 2.88
N LYS A 73 5.98 -10.30 3.32
CA LYS A 73 4.83 -9.98 2.44
C LYS A 73 4.39 -8.54 2.66
N PHE A 74 3.68 -7.99 1.67
CA PHE A 74 3.23 -6.61 1.65
C PHE A 74 1.71 -6.50 1.81
N GLY A 75 1.28 -5.53 2.62
CA GLY A 75 -0.14 -5.19 2.81
C GLY A 75 -0.81 -4.89 1.48
N LEU A 76 -0.13 -4.10 0.66
CA LEU A 76 -0.46 -3.80 -0.73
C LEU A 76 0.84 -3.60 -1.52
N TRP A 77 0.87 -4.09 -2.75
CA TRP A 77 1.92 -3.79 -3.71
C TRP A 77 1.34 -3.55 -5.10
N LEU A 78 1.98 -2.69 -5.88
CA LEU A 78 1.68 -2.42 -7.30
C LEU A 78 3.00 -2.46 -8.09
N ASP A 79 2.99 -3.04 -9.28
CA ASP A 79 4.15 -3.02 -10.18
C ASP A 79 4.39 -1.63 -10.79
N GLY A 80 5.56 -1.43 -11.38
CA GLY A 80 5.99 -0.16 -11.97
C GLY A 80 5.15 0.31 -13.15
N ASP A 81 4.53 -0.64 -13.87
CA ASP A 81 3.57 -0.36 -14.94
C ASP A 81 2.16 -0.02 -14.40
N LEU A 82 1.95 -0.11 -13.08
CA LEU A 82 0.69 0.13 -12.38
C LEU A 82 -0.46 -0.68 -12.98
N TYR A 83 -0.16 -1.90 -13.42
CA TYR A 83 -1.10 -2.80 -14.08
C TYR A 83 -1.41 -4.03 -13.21
N HIS A 84 -0.41 -4.58 -12.53
CA HIS A 84 -0.60 -5.65 -11.56
C HIS A 84 -0.45 -5.12 -10.14
N GLY A 85 -1.26 -5.69 -9.26
CA GLY A 85 -1.10 -5.47 -7.83
C GLY A 85 -1.43 -6.72 -7.04
N GLY A 86 -1.17 -6.64 -5.76
CA GLY A 86 -1.55 -7.69 -4.84
C GLY A 86 -1.59 -7.22 -3.40
N SER A 87 -2.19 -8.05 -2.57
CA SER A 87 -2.38 -7.76 -1.16
C SER A 87 -2.23 -9.03 -0.33
N HIS A 88 -1.59 -8.87 0.83
CA HIS A 88 -1.46 -9.90 1.85
C HIS A 88 -1.71 -9.32 3.23
N ARG A 89 -1.84 -10.19 4.23
CA ARG A 89 -1.74 -9.74 5.63
C ARG A 89 -0.33 -9.22 5.89
N CYS A 90 -0.22 -8.12 6.63
CA CYS A 90 1.06 -7.59 7.09
C CYS A 90 1.00 -7.17 8.56
N GLU A 91 2.14 -7.16 9.24
CA GLU A 91 2.23 -6.81 10.66
C GLU A 91 1.98 -5.33 10.93
N THR A 92 2.34 -4.46 9.97
CA THR A 92 2.23 -3.00 10.12
C THR A 92 0.77 -2.57 10.32
N PHE A 93 -0.18 -3.23 9.67
CA PHE A 93 -1.60 -2.85 9.69
C PHE A 93 -2.54 -3.95 10.17
N ASP A 94 -2.06 -5.18 10.37
CA ASP A 94 -2.87 -6.39 10.63
C ASP A 94 -4.09 -6.48 9.70
N ASN A 95 -3.88 -6.12 8.43
CA ASN A 95 -4.94 -6.12 7.44
C ASN A 95 -5.27 -7.54 6.97
N GLU A 96 -6.50 -7.72 6.47
CA GLU A 96 -6.86 -8.86 5.65
C GLU A 96 -6.35 -8.67 4.21
N ILE A 97 -6.43 -9.69 3.36
CA ILE A 97 -6.25 -9.50 1.91
C ILE A 97 -7.34 -8.52 1.44
N LEU A 98 -6.93 -7.43 0.79
CA LEU A 98 -7.82 -6.29 0.50
C LEU A 98 -8.77 -6.54 -0.69
N SER A 99 -8.56 -7.63 -1.41
CA SER A 99 -9.26 -8.04 -2.63
C SER A 99 -9.73 -9.50 -2.56
N PRO A 100 -10.65 -9.95 -3.44
CA PRO A 100 -11.09 -11.34 -3.46
C PRO A 100 -9.98 -12.38 -3.73
N GLN A 101 -8.84 -11.94 -4.27
CA GLN A 101 -7.65 -12.76 -4.57
C GLN A 101 -6.40 -11.99 -4.13
N GLU A 102 -5.31 -12.70 -3.83
CA GLU A 102 -4.02 -12.07 -3.43
C GLU A 102 -3.39 -11.23 -4.55
N GLN A 103 -3.72 -11.51 -5.81
CA GLN A 103 -3.25 -10.78 -6.99
C GLN A 103 -4.43 -10.27 -7.80
N PHE A 104 -4.28 -9.11 -8.42
CA PHE A 104 -5.32 -8.47 -9.21
C PHE A 104 -4.74 -7.57 -10.30
N PHE A 105 -5.56 -7.31 -11.32
CA PHE A 105 -5.30 -6.29 -12.32
C PHE A 105 -5.90 -4.96 -11.88
N ILE A 106 -5.13 -3.90 -12.02
CA ILE A 106 -5.55 -2.53 -11.75
C ILE A 106 -6.31 -2.03 -12.98
N ARG A 107 -7.53 -1.53 -12.77
CA ARG A 107 -8.33 -0.91 -13.83
C ARG A 107 -8.14 0.59 -13.85
N ASP A 108 -8.20 1.20 -12.68
CA ASP A 108 -8.12 2.64 -12.46
C ASP A 108 -7.31 2.86 -11.17
N LEU A 109 -6.45 3.88 -11.17
CA LEU A 109 -5.69 4.32 -10.00
C LEU A 109 -5.92 5.83 -9.83
N GLU A 110 -6.36 6.22 -8.63
CA GLU A 110 -6.58 7.62 -8.29
C GLU A 110 -5.71 8.03 -7.10
N VAL A 111 -5.09 9.21 -7.20
CA VAL A 111 -4.28 9.80 -6.12
C VAL A 111 -4.82 11.20 -5.83
N TRP A 112 -5.15 11.44 -4.57
CA TRP A 112 -5.77 12.69 -4.12
C TRP A 112 -4.88 13.38 -3.09
N ALA A 113 -4.61 14.67 -3.27
CA ALA A 113 -3.90 15.50 -2.31
C ALA A 113 -4.88 16.53 -1.72
N LEU A 114 -4.90 16.64 -0.39
CA LEU A 114 -5.62 17.68 0.33
C LEU A 114 -4.63 18.79 0.67
N THR A 115 -4.79 19.96 0.06
CA THR A 115 -3.95 21.15 0.25
C THR A 115 -4.57 22.14 1.23
#